data_AF-A0A2T4WX71-F1
#
_entry.id   AF-A0A2T4WX71-F1
#
_cell.length_a   1.000
_cell.length_b   1.000
_cell.length_c   1.000
_cell.angle_alpha   90.00
_cell.angle_beta   90.00
_cell.angle_gamma   90.00
#
_symmetry.space_group_name_H-M   'P 1'
#
loop_
_entity.id
_entity.type
_entity.pdbx_description
1 polymer ?
#
loop_
_entity_poly.entity_id
_entity_poly.type
_entity_poly.pdbx_seq_one_letter_code
_entity_poly.pdbx_strand_id
1 'polypeptide(L)'
;MREEVPERCQFTNLDKAAIRREGTHLSLITYGYGLVWANRLAETLASEGIETEIIDLRSLAPIDWDTLATSLQKTHRALLLQEPSEMMGPMSEISSGLMERCFEFLDAPIMRCSSLNMPVPFNRYLEAGYLADARLEETARKLLAY
;
A
#
# COMPACT_ATOMS: atom_id res chain seq x y z
N MET A 1 -2.59 -7.33 -16.81
CA MET A 1 -3.82 -7.88 -16.23
C MET A 1 -4.98 -7.53 -17.13
N ARG A 2 -5.87 -8.48 -17.40
CA ARG A 2 -7.18 -8.23 -18.01
C ARG A 2 -8.19 -8.64 -16.95
N GLU A 3 -9.09 -7.74 -16.60
CA GLU A 3 -10.16 -7.98 -15.65
C GLU A 3 -11.49 -7.92 -16.41
N GLU A 4 -12.46 -8.73 -16.00
CA GLU A 4 -13.80 -8.67 -16.57
C GLU A 4 -14.50 -7.39 -16.09
N VAL A 5 -14.78 -6.50 -17.02
CA VAL A 5 -15.49 -5.25 -16.73
C VAL A 5 -16.98 -5.48 -17.03
N PRO A 6 -17.89 -5.19 -16.09
CA PRO A 6 -19.32 -5.31 -16.33
C PRO A 6 -19.75 -4.48 -17.56
N GLU A 7 -20.63 -5.04 -18.40
CA GLU A 7 -21.15 -4.34 -19.58
C GLU A 7 -21.98 -3.09 -19.21
N ARG A 8 -22.51 -3.05 -17.98
CA ARG A 8 -23.32 -1.94 -17.46
C ARG A 8 -22.54 -1.17 -16.41
N CYS A 9 -22.75 0.15 -16.40
CA CYS A 9 -22.16 1.04 -15.40
C CYS A 9 -22.59 0.61 -13.99
N GLN A 10 -21.59 0.38 -13.13
CA GLN A 10 -21.78 0.18 -11.70
C GLN A 10 -21.15 1.37 -10.98
N PHE A 11 -21.93 2.03 -10.14
CA PHE A 11 -21.44 3.13 -9.33
C PHE A 11 -20.76 2.57 -8.09
N THR A 12 -19.64 3.17 -7.72
CA THR A 12 -18.97 2.89 -6.45
C THR A 12 -18.77 4.20 -5.69
N ASN A 13 -18.79 4.11 -4.37
CA ASN A 13 -18.53 5.26 -3.52
C ASN A 13 -17.10 5.75 -3.74
N LEU A 14 -16.94 7.04 -3.98
CA LEU A 14 -15.64 7.68 -4.25
C LEU A 14 -14.79 7.78 -2.98
N ASP A 15 -15.44 7.87 -1.82
CA ASP A 15 -14.85 8.07 -0.50
C ASP A 15 -14.57 6.77 0.25
N LYS A 16 -14.63 5.63 -0.44
CA LYS A 16 -14.39 4.32 0.17
C LYS A 16 -13.13 3.68 -0.36
N ALA A 17 -12.33 3.10 0.52
CA ALA A 17 -11.24 2.21 0.13
C ALA A 17 -11.81 0.85 -0.31
N ALA A 18 -11.00 0.03 -0.95
CA ALA A 18 -11.36 -1.33 -1.32
C ALA A 18 -10.28 -2.30 -0.83
N ILE A 19 -10.68 -3.31 -0.06
CA ILE A 19 -9.81 -4.44 0.26
C ILE A 19 -9.75 -5.33 -0.98
N ARG A 20 -8.61 -5.33 -1.66
CA ARG A 20 -8.38 -6.12 -2.89
C ARG A 20 -7.95 -7.54 -2.59
N ARG A 21 -7.38 -7.75 -1.41
CA ARG A 21 -6.93 -9.04 -0.90
C ARG A 21 -6.99 -9.00 0.62
N GLU A 22 -7.60 -10.03 1.22
CA GLU A 22 -7.62 -10.22 2.66
C GLU A 22 -6.27 -10.78 3.14
N GLY A 23 -5.85 -10.36 4.33
CA GLY A 23 -4.67 -10.91 4.99
C GLY A 23 -4.59 -10.52 6.46
N THR A 24 -3.66 -11.14 7.18
CA THR A 24 -3.58 -11.05 8.65
C THR A 24 -2.21 -10.62 9.18
N HIS A 25 -1.17 -10.62 8.35
CA HIS A 25 0.20 -10.40 8.82
C HIS A 25 0.71 -8.96 8.63
N LEU A 26 0.22 -8.28 7.58
CA LEU A 26 0.44 -6.85 7.35
C LEU A 26 -0.66 -6.24 6.48
N SER A 27 -0.93 -4.95 6.67
CA SER A 27 -1.75 -4.12 5.79
C SER A 27 -0.85 -3.33 4.83
N LEU A 28 -0.90 -3.66 3.54
CA LEU A 28 -0.27 -2.91 2.47
C LEU A 28 -1.30 -1.94 1.87
N ILE A 29 -1.10 -0.65 2.15
CA ILE A 29 -2.01 0.43 1.76
C ILE A 29 -1.42 1.16 0.55
N THR A 30 -2.16 1.24 -0.55
CA THR A 30 -1.67 1.84 -1.79
C THR A 30 -2.81 2.40 -2.65
N TYR A 31 -2.46 2.92 -3.83
CA TYR A 31 -3.38 3.43 -4.84
C TYR A 31 -2.73 3.34 -6.22
N GLY A 32 -3.54 3.42 -7.27
CA GLY A 32 -3.05 3.49 -8.65
C GLY A 32 -2.15 2.30 -9.02
N TYR A 33 -1.00 2.59 -9.64
CA TYR A 33 -0.09 1.55 -10.13
C TYR A 33 0.58 0.73 -9.01
N GLY A 34 0.64 1.27 -7.79
CA GLY A 34 1.17 0.55 -6.62
C GLY A 34 0.43 -0.77 -6.34
N LEU A 35 -0.84 -0.90 -6.75
CA LEU A 35 -1.59 -2.15 -6.66
C LEU A 35 -0.96 -3.29 -7.44
N VAL A 36 -0.35 -3.00 -8.60
CA VAL A 36 0.29 -4.03 -9.43
C VAL A 36 1.52 -4.60 -8.72
N TRP A 37 2.26 -3.77 -7.99
CA TRP A 37 3.41 -4.20 -7.19
C TRP A 37 2.96 -4.90 -5.90
N ALA A 38 1.93 -4.38 -5.24
CA ALA A 38 1.36 -4.96 -4.03
C ALA A 38 0.88 -6.40 -4.25
N ASN A 39 0.16 -6.65 -5.34
CA ASN A 39 -0.32 -8.00 -5.67
C ASN A 39 0.84 -8.97 -5.92
N ARG A 40 1.85 -8.54 -6.68
CA ARG A 40 3.07 -9.34 -6.92
C ARG A 40 3.80 -9.67 -5.62
N LEU A 41 4.02 -8.69 -4.75
CA LEU A 41 4.64 -8.91 -3.45
C LEU A 41 3.82 -9.90 -2.60
N ALA A 42 2.50 -9.74 -2.57
CA ALA A 42 1.64 -10.59 -1.76
C ALA A 42 1.58 -12.04 -2.29
N GLU A 43 1.72 -12.27 -3.60
CA GLU A 43 1.92 -13.62 -4.17
C GLU A 43 3.24 -14.22 -3.69
N THR A 44 4.34 -13.46 -3.76
CA THR A 44 5.66 -13.90 -3.25
C THR A 44 5.59 -14.27 -1.77
N LEU A 45 5.06 -13.39 -0.92
CA LEU A 45 4.98 -13.61 0.53
C LEU A 45 4.05 -14.76 0.91
N ALA A 46 2.96 -14.98 0.16
CA ALA A 46 2.07 -16.10 0.42
C ALA A 46 2.71 -17.47 0.17
N SER A 47 3.70 -17.56 -0.73
CA SER A 47 4.48 -18.80 -0.89
C SER A 47 5.28 -19.17 0.36
N GLU A 48 5.49 -18.22 1.26
CA GLU A 48 6.15 -18.37 2.56
C GLU A 48 5.15 -18.43 3.73
N GLY A 49 3.84 -18.48 3.45
CA GLY A 49 2.78 -18.50 4.46
C GLY A 49 2.46 -17.14 5.07
N ILE A 50 2.92 -16.04 4.48
CA ILE A 50 2.68 -14.67 4.97
C ILE A 50 1.52 -14.05 4.19
N GLU A 51 0.45 -13.69 4.91
CA GLU A 51 -0.76 -13.11 4.32
C GLU A 51 -0.75 -11.58 4.37
N THR A 52 -0.67 -10.96 3.20
CA THR A 52 -0.75 -9.50 3.05
C THR A 52 -2.17 -9.06 2.73
N GLU A 53 -2.74 -8.20 3.57
CA GLU A 53 -3.94 -7.46 3.26
C GLU A 53 -3.61 -6.30 2.31
N ILE A 54 -4.25 -6.23 1.15
CA ILE A 54 -4.03 -5.15 0.17
C ILE A 54 -5.22 -4.21 0.19
N ILE A 55 -4.96 -2.94 0.53
CA ILE A 55 -5.96 -1.88 0.53
C ILE A 55 -5.67 -0.90 -0.62
N ASP A 56 -6.64 -0.77 -1.52
CA ASP A 56 -6.71 0.26 -2.55
C ASP A 56 -7.47 1.47 -2.01
N LEU A 57 -6.79 2.59 -1.83
CA LEU A 57 -7.41 3.80 -1.28
C LEU A 57 -8.51 4.35 -2.18
N ARG A 58 -8.36 4.25 -3.51
CA ARG A 58 -9.21 4.86 -4.57
C ARG A 58 -9.31 6.39 -4.54
N SER A 59 -9.47 6.99 -3.36
CA SER A 59 -9.47 8.44 -3.11
C SER A 59 -8.38 8.80 -2.10
N LEU A 60 -7.65 9.87 -2.40
CA LEU A 60 -6.69 10.48 -1.49
C LEU A 60 -7.30 11.63 -0.67
N ALA A 61 -8.48 12.14 -1.09
CA ALA A 61 -9.18 13.23 -0.43
C ALA A 61 -10.68 13.20 -0.82
N PRO A 62 -11.58 12.76 0.07
CA PRO A 62 -11.34 12.32 1.45
C PRO A 62 -10.69 10.93 1.55
N ILE A 63 -10.04 10.66 2.69
CA ILE A 63 -9.48 9.35 3.06
C ILE A 63 -10.54 8.55 3.85
N ASP A 64 -10.67 7.26 3.53
CA ASP A 64 -11.52 6.31 4.25
C ASP A 64 -10.81 5.74 5.49
N TRP A 65 -10.72 6.54 6.55
CA TRP A 65 -10.01 6.17 7.77
C TRP A 65 -10.57 4.91 8.45
N ASP A 66 -11.89 4.67 8.35
CA ASP A 66 -12.55 3.54 9.00
C ASP A 66 -12.03 2.20 8.45
N THR A 67 -11.89 2.09 7.13
CA THR A 67 -11.34 0.88 6.50
C THR A 67 -9.87 0.66 6.88
N LEU A 68 -9.06 1.73 6.92
CA LEU A 68 -7.66 1.61 7.31
C LEU A 68 -7.51 1.19 8.78
N ALA A 69 -8.29 1.80 9.68
CA ALA A 69 -8.28 1.47 11.10
C ALA A 69 -8.74 0.04 11.38
N THR A 70 -9.81 -0.40 10.70
CA THR A 70 -10.30 -1.80 10.80
C THR A 70 -9.24 -2.80 10.35
N SER A 71 -8.53 -2.50 9.26
CA SER A 71 -7.45 -3.34 8.76
C SER A 71 -6.27 -3.42 9.75
N LEU A 72 -5.87 -2.28 10.32
CA LEU A 72 -4.80 -2.21 11.31
C LEU A 72 -5.12 -2.93 12.61
N GLN A 73 -6.38 -2.93 13.05
CA GLN A 73 -6.82 -3.76 14.19
C GLN A 73 -6.65 -5.26 13.94
N LYS A 74 -6.66 -5.68 12.67
CA LYS A 74 -6.52 -7.08 12.27
C LYS A 74 -5.06 -7.49 12.07
N THR A 75 -4.24 -6.62 11.47
CA THR A 75 -2.88 -6.97 11.01
C THR A 75 -1.75 -6.41 11.87
N HIS A 76 -2.03 -5.38 12.68
CA HIS A 76 -1.09 -4.71 13.58
C HIS A 76 0.16 -4.08 12.94
N ARG A 77 0.28 -4.12 11.60
CA ARG A 77 1.43 -3.60 10.85
C ARG A 77 0.95 -2.92 9.57
N ALA A 78 1.48 -1.74 9.28
CA ALA A 78 1.16 -1.01 8.05
C ALA A 78 2.40 -0.72 7.19
N LEU A 79 2.27 -1.03 5.90
CA LEU A 79 3.18 -0.65 4.84
C LEU A 79 2.46 0.27 3.85
N LEU A 80 2.88 1.52 3.78
CA LEU A 80 2.33 2.53 2.89
C LEU A 80 3.12 2.57 1.59
N LEU A 81 2.53 2.14 0.48
CA LEU A 81 3.17 2.06 -0.83
C LEU A 81 2.63 3.14 -1.76
N GLN A 82 3.52 3.92 -2.37
CA GLN A 82 3.18 4.87 -3.43
C GLN A 82 4.20 4.83 -4.58
N GLU A 83 3.72 5.09 -5.80
CA GLU A 83 4.55 5.25 -6.98
C GLU A 83 5.40 6.54 -6.98
N PRO A 84 4.90 7.73 -6.61
CA PRO A 84 5.71 8.94 -6.64
C PRO A 84 6.84 8.94 -5.60
N SER A 85 7.72 9.93 -5.74
CA SER A 85 8.77 10.25 -4.78
C SER A 85 8.24 10.36 -3.35
N GLU A 86 9.04 9.90 -2.39
CA GLU A 86 8.65 9.81 -0.99
C GLU A 86 8.30 11.16 -0.35
N MET A 87 9.11 12.19 -0.61
CA MET A 87 8.99 13.49 0.02
C MET A 87 7.75 14.21 -0.48
N MET A 88 6.96 14.74 0.46
CA MET A 88 5.68 15.44 0.18
C MET A 88 4.63 14.59 -0.55
N GLY A 89 4.78 13.26 -0.55
CA GLY A 89 3.78 12.35 -1.08
C GLY A 89 2.59 12.15 -0.13
N PRO A 90 1.42 11.74 -0.63
CA PRO A 90 0.21 11.56 0.18
C PRO A 90 0.39 10.56 1.33
N MET A 91 1.31 9.60 1.19
CA MET A 91 1.58 8.63 2.25
C MET A 91 2.20 9.24 3.50
N SER A 92 2.77 10.47 3.46
CA SER A 92 3.19 11.15 4.69
C SER A 92 1.99 11.55 5.54
N GLU A 93 0.94 12.09 4.93
CA GLU A 93 -0.29 12.51 5.62
C GLU A 93 -1.07 11.30 6.14
N ILE A 94 -1.10 10.22 5.36
CA ILE A 94 -1.73 8.97 5.80
C ILE A 94 -0.95 8.37 6.98
N SER A 95 0.39 8.40 6.93
CA SER A 95 1.22 7.90 8.03
C SER A 95 0.97 8.66 9.34
N SER A 96 0.92 10.00 9.31
CA SER A 96 0.63 10.80 10.51
C SER A 96 -0.80 10.55 11.00
N GLY A 97 -1.78 10.56 10.09
CA GLY A 97 -3.17 10.35 10.45
C GLY A 97 -3.45 8.97 11.06
N LEU A 98 -2.80 7.92 10.54
CA LEU A 98 -2.87 6.58 11.11
C LEU A 98 -2.20 6.50 12.47
N MET A 99 -1.05 7.15 12.65
CA MET A 99 -0.39 7.20 13.94
C MET A 99 -1.28 7.85 15.01
N GLU A 100 -1.97 8.95 14.69
CA GLU A 100 -2.90 9.60 15.62
C GLU A 100 -4.12 8.74 15.98
N ARG A 101 -4.60 7.91 15.05
CA ARG A 101 -5.87 7.17 15.18
C ARG A 101 -5.71 5.73 15.64
N CYS A 102 -4.56 5.12 15.34
CA CYS A 102 -4.39 3.67 15.38
C CYS A 102 -3.13 3.24 16.17
N PHE A 103 -2.47 4.15 16.89
CA PHE A 103 -1.24 3.83 17.62
C PHE A 103 -1.39 2.61 18.53
N GLU A 104 -2.52 2.48 19.22
CA GLU A 104 -2.79 1.36 20.13
C GLU A 104 -2.87 0.00 19.44
N PHE A 105 -3.01 -0.04 18.11
CA PHE A 105 -3.09 -1.27 17.34
C PHE A 105 -1.76 -1.67 16.70
N LEU A 106 -0.72 -0.83 16.76
CA LEU A 106 0.53 -1.02 16.02
C LEU A 106 1.59 -1.77 16.84
N ASP A 107 2.01 -2.93 16.33
CA ASP A 107 3.13 -3.70 16.88
C ASP A 107 4.48 -3.29 16.27
N ALA A 108 4.45 -2.54 15.17
CA ALA A 108 5.63 -2.10 14.43
C ALA A 108 5.44 -0.66 13.91
N PRO A 109 6.52 0.09 13.61
CA PRO A 109 6.40 1.41 13.02
C PRO A 109 5.70 1.32 11.66
N ILE A 110 4.84 2.30 11.35
CA ILE A 110 4.31 2.46 9.99
C ILE A 110 5.49 2.73 9.05
N MET A 111 5.71 1.82 8.09
CA MET A 111 6.76 1.99 7.08
C MET A 111 6.18 2.57 5.79
N ARG A 112 6.94 3.48 5.17
CA ARG A 112 6.62 4.02 3.84
C ARG A 112 7.59 3.43 2.83
N CYS A 113 7.05 3.04 1.68
CA CYS A 113 7.79 2.58 0.51
C CYS A 113 7.40 3.46 -0.67
N SER A 114 8.37 4.09 -1.30
CA SER A 114 8.16 5.10 -2.34
C SER A 114 9.31 5.11 -3.32
N SER A 115 9.13 5.77 -4.46
CA SER A 115 10.22 6.00 -5.40
C SER A 115 11.22 7.01 -4.85
N LEU A 116 12.41 7.07 -5.45
CA LEU A 116 13.47 7.98 -5.03
C LEU A 116 13.05 9.46 -5.13
N ASN A 117 13.61 10.31 -4.27
CA ASN A 117 13.44 11.77 -4.31
C ASN A 117 14.32 12.39 -5.40
N MET A 118 14.05 12.05 -6.65
CA MET A 118 14.73 12.58 -7.82
C MET A 118 13.78 12.59 -9.03
N PRO A 119 14.12 13.30 -10.11
CA PRO A 119 13.35 13.22 -11.36
C PRO A 119 13.30 11.79 -11.91
N VAL A 120 12.16 11.43 -12.52
CA VAL A 120 11.96 10.10 -13.14
C VAL A 120 12.95 9.91 -14.29
N PRO A 121 13.81 8.87 -14.28
CA PRO A 121 14.71 8.60 -15.39
C PRO A 121 13.95 8.13 -16.64
N PHE A 122 14.26 8.67 -17.81
CA PHE A 122 13.68 8.21 -19.08
C PHE A 122 14.18 6.82 -19.53
N ASN A 123 15.35 6.41 -19.05
CA ASN A 123 15.90 5.10 -19.39
C ASN A 123 15.22 4.02 -18.53
N ARG A 124 14.59 3.04 -19.17
CA ARG A 124 13.88 1.92 -18.49
C ARG A 124 14.67 1.20 -17.41
N TYR A 125 15.99 1.05 -17.55
CA TYR A 125 16.82 0.34 -16.58
C TYR A 125 17.08 1.20 -15.34
N LEU A 126 17.23 2.51 -15.53
CA LEU A 126 17.34 3.47 -14.43
C LEU A 126 15.98 3.68 -13.75
N GLU A 127 14.89 3.72 -14.52
CA GLU A 127 13.53 3.80 -14.00
C GLU A 127 13.21 2.61 -13.10
N ALA A 128 13.60 1.39 -13.49
CA ALA A 128 13.40 0.20 -12.67
C ALA A 128 14.00 0.34 -11.26
N GLY A 129 15.20 0.93 -11.12
CA GLY A 129 15.80 1.19 -9.80
C GLY A 129 15.25 2.43 -9.07
N TYR A 130 14.64 3.35 -9.82
CA TYR A 130 13.97 4.53 -9.27
C TYR A 130 12.66 4.16 -8.57
N LEU A 131 11.87 3.27 -9.17
CA LEU A 131 10.52 2.93 -8.73
C LEU A 131 10.52 2.25 -7.35
N ALA A 132 9.44 2.46 -6.60
CA ALA A 132 9.23 1.84 -5.28
C ALA A 132 9.31 0.30 -5.31
N ASP A 133 8.94 -0.33 -6.43
CA ASP A 133 9.01 -1.79 -6.64
C ASP A 133 10.39 -2.36 -6.28
N ALA A 134 11.48 -1.64 -6.62
CA ALA A 134 12.85 -2.09 -6.40
C ALA A 134 13.25 -2.26 -4.92
N ARG A 135 12.48 -1.70 -3.98
CA ARG A 135 12.74 -1.78 -2.54
C ARG A 135 11.55 -2.28 -1.73
N LEU A 136 10.46 -2.64 -2.40
CA LEU A 136 9.19 -3.00 -1.77
C LEU A 136 9.33 -4.25 -0.91
N GLU A 137 9.92 -5.32 -1.45
CA GLU A 137 10.11 -6.57 -0.71
C GLU A 137 11.01 -6.40 0.50
N GLU A 138 12.15 -5.72 0.35
CA GLU A 138 13.08 -5.42 1.45
C GLU A 138 12.36 -4.65 2.58
N THR A 139 11.58 -3.63 2.21
CA THR A 139 10.82 -2.82 3.18
C THR A 139 9.76 -3.65 3.91
N ALA A 140 9.02 -4.50 3.18
CA ALA A 140 8.01 -5.37 3.76
C ALA A 140 8.63 -6.38 4.73
N ARG A 141 9.75 -7.01 4.36
CA ARG A 141 10.47 -7.95 5.24
C ARG A 141 11.04 -7.26 6.47
N LYS A 142 11.55 -6.04 6.32
CA LYS A 142 12.01 -5.23 7.46
C LYS A 142 10.87 -4.93 8.44
N LEU A 143 9.68 -4.60 7.93
CA LEU A 143 8.49 -4.38 8.76
C LEU A 143 8.06 -5.65 9.51
N LEU A 144 8.05 -6.80 8.82
CA LEU A 144 7.65 -8.09 9.38
C LEU A 144 8.62 -8.64 10.45
N ALA A 145 9.85 -8.14 10.48
CA ALA A 145 10.88 -8.57 11.42
C ALA A 145 10.84 -7.86 12.78
N TYR A 146 9.98 -6.84 12.95
CA TYR A 146 9.65 -6.28 14.27
C TYR A 146 8.71 -7.21 15.04
#